data_AF-A0A7V4HWP1-F1
#
_entry.id   AF-A0A7V4HWP1-F1
#
_cell.length_a   1.000
_cell.length_b   1.000
_cell.length_c   1.000
_cell.angle_alpha   90.00
_cell.angle_beta   90.00
_cell.angle_gamma   90.00
#
_symmetry.space_group_name_H-M   'P 1'
#
loop_
_entity.id
_entity.type
_entity.pdbx_description
1 polymer ?
#
loop_
_entity_poly.entity_id
_entity_poly.type
_entity_poly.pdbx_seq_one_letter_code
_entity_poly.pdbx_strand_id
1 'polypeptide(L)'
;MIATQLAAEVESLVSSGLRQSRWLRARPCDSRWLIAAGVEYLSHAACDGNQEERMRSHLAGLVRSRYGNPLLVWFLINVVLPIVVKLVIEWWFRRGRA
;
A
#
# COMPACT_ATOMS: atom_id res chain seq x y z
N MET A 1 -15.50 4.47 15.47
CA MET A 1 -14.37 3.72 16.08
C MET A 1 -13.49 2.98 15.08
N ILE A 2 -14.01 2.45 13.97
CA ILE A 2 -13.21 1.73 12.96
C ILE A 2 -12.23 2.65 12.21
N ALA A 3 -12.65 3.86 11.83
CA ALA A 3 -11.81 4.81 11.09
C ALA A 3 -10.57 5.29 11.87
N THR A 4 -10.71 5.48 13.19
CA THR A 4 -9.59 5.85 14.08
C THR A 4 -8.56 4.73 14.23
N GLN A 5 -9.01 3.48 14.23
CA GLN A 5 -8.13 2.33 14.29
C GLN A 5 -7.38 2.15 12.97
N LEU A 6 -8.09 2.23 11.82
CA LEU A 6 -7.47 2.18 10.50
C LEU A 6 -6.41 3.28 10.31
N ALA A 7 -6.69 4.50 10.77
CA ALA A 7 -5.75 5.62 10.68
C ALA A 7 -4.46 5.38 11.48
N ALA A 8 -4.57 4.87 12.71
CA ALA A 8 -3.41 4.54 13.54
C ALA A 8 -2.56 3.41 12.93
N GLU A 9 -3.22 2.43 12.32
CA GLU A 9 -2.61 1.29 11.65
C GLU A 9 -1.85 1.72 10.39
N VAL A 10 -2.46 2.59 9.57
CA VAL A 10 -1.81 3.21 8.42
C VAL A 10 -0.60 4.03 8.85
N GLU A 11 -0.70 4.84 9.90
CA GLU A 11 0.43 5.62 10.42
C GLU A 11 1.58 4.72 10.90
N SER A 12 1.27 3.62 11.58
CA SER A 12 2.26 2.62 12.00
C SER A 12 2.96 1.95 10.80
N LEU A 13 2.20 1.59 9.76
CA LEU A 13 2.75 0.96 8.56
C LEU A 13 3.55 1.94 7.69
N VAL A 14 3.07 3.18 7.57
CA VAL A 14 3.77 4.26 6.88
C VAL A 14 5.10 4.58 7.56
N SER A 15 5.10 4.74 8.89
CA SER A 15 6.31 5.09 9.64
C SER A 15 7.35 3.97 9.59
N SER A 16 6.94 2.71 9.68
CA SER A 16 7.82 1.54 9.50
C SER A 16 8.31 1.38 8.05
N GLY A 17 7.43 1.50 7.06
CA GLY A 17 7.75 1.36 5.64
C GLY A 17 8.69 2.45 5.12
N LEU A 18 8.44 3.71 5.48
CA LEU A 18 9.33 4.82 5.13
C LEU A 18 10.69 4.68 5.82
N ARG A 19 10.75 4.20 7.06
CA ARG A 19 12.04 3.93 7.72
C ARG A 19 12.83 2.84 6.99
N GLN A 20 12.17 1.77 6.55
CA GLN A 20 12.83 0.62 5.94
C GLN A 20 13.19 0.82 4.46
N SER A 21 12.48 1.68 3.71
CA SER A 21 12.71 1.87 2.27
C SER A 21 13.17 3.29 1.91
N ARG A 22 14.41 3.42 1.43
CA ARG A 22 14.95 4.71 0.91
C ARG A 22 14.16 5.23 -0.30
N TRP A 23 13.64 4.34 -1.13
CA TRP A 23 12.88 4.71 -2.33
C TRP A 23 11.52 5.32 -1.99
N LEU A 24 10.84 4.80 -0.98
CA LEU A 24 9.57 5.37 -0.51
C LEU A 24 9.79 6.75 0.16
N ARG A 25 10.94 6.95 0.82
CA ARG A 25 11.32 8.26 1.41
C ARG A 25 11.48 9.36 0.37
N ALA A 26 11.89 9.04 -0.86
CA ALA A 26 12.04 10.02 -1.93
C ALA A 26 10.69 10.51 -2.49
N ARG A 27 9.60 9.76 -2.26
CA ARG A 27 8.23 10.13 -2.66
C ARG A 27 7.22 9.89 -1.53
N PRO A 28 7.35 10.63 -0.41
CA PRO A 28 6.63 10.31 0.82
C PRO A 28 5.11 10.48 0.69
N CYS A 29 4.64 11.46 -0.09
CA CYS A 29 3.21 11.70 -0.31
C CYS A 29 2.54 10.56 -1.10
N ASP A 30 3.15 10.16 -2.22
CA ASP A 30 2.61 9.11 -3.11
C ASP A 30 2.65 7.74 -2.42
N SER A 31 3.73 7.48 -1.68
CA SER A 31 3.91 6.23 -0.92
C SER A 31 2.91 6.11 0.22
N ARG A 32 2.65 7.19 0.96
CA ARG A 32 1.64 7.23 2.03
C ARG A 32 0.25 6.92 1.50
N TRP A 33 -0.12 7.56 0.39
CA TRP A 33 -1.41 7.34 -0.24
C TRP A 33 -1.58 5.91 -0.74
N LEU A 34 -0.54 5.31 -1.35
CA LEU A 34 -0.56 3.92 -1.78
C LEU A 34 -0.67 2.93 -0.62
N ILE A 35 0.04 3.17 0.49
CA ILE A 35 -0.04 2.35 1.70
C ILE A 35 -1.44 2.43 2.31
N ALA A 36 -2.01 3.64 2.41
CA ALA A 36 -3.36 3.84 2.92
C ALA A 36 -4.41 3.08 2.09
N ALA A 37 -4.35 3.21 0.76
CA ALA A 37 -5.24 2.50 -0.15
C ALA A 37 -5.09 0.96 -0.07
N GLY A 38 -3.86 0.46 0.13
CA GLY A 38 -3.61 -0.97 0.31
C GLY A 38 -4.18 -1.52 1.63
N VAL A 39 -4.01 -0.79 2.74
CA VAL A 39 -4.57 -1.16 4.05
C VAL A 39 -6.10 -1.11 4.03
N GLU A 40 -6.68 -0.09 3.41
CA GLU A 40 -8.13 0.03 3.22
C GLU A 40 -8.67 -1.14 2.39
N TYR A 41 -7.98 -1.51 1.30
CA TYR A 41 -8.33 -2.68 0.49
C TYR A 41 -8.33 -3.96 1.31
N LEU A 42 -7.27 -4.26 2.07
CA LEU A 42 -7.20 -5.47 2.90
C LEU A 42 -8.23 -5.47 4.03
N SER A 43 -8.57 -4.32 4.59
CA SER A 43 -9.60 -4.21 5.63
C SER A 43 -11.00 -4.60 5.12
N HIS A 44 -11.24 -4.42 3.81
CA HIS A 44 -12.50 -4.79 3.15
C HIS A 44 -12.45 -6.17 2.46
N ALA A 45 -11.28 -6.62 1.99
CA ALA A 45 -11.12 -7.83 1.17
C ALA A 45 -10.91 -9.12 1.99
N ALA A 46 -11.57 -9.24 3.15
CA ALA A 46 -11.42 -10.33 4.11
C ALA A 46 -11.17 -11.72 3.47
N CYS A 47 -10.00 -12.29 3.76
CA CYS A 47 -9.62 -13.71 3.61
C CYS A 47 -9.90 -14.38 2.24
N ASP A 48 -9.10 -14.08 1.21
CA ASP A 48 -9.09 -14.90 0.00
C ASP A 48 -7.67 -15.05 -0.57
N GLY A 49 -7.28 -16.23 -1.06
CA GLY A 49 -5.88 -16.60 -1.34
C GLY A 49 -5.15 -15.78 -2.42
N ASN A 50 -5.85 -14.84 -3.08
CA ASN A 50 -5.33 -14.01 -4.17
C ASN A 50 -5.29 -12.49 -3.85
N GLN A 51 -5.11 -12.12 -2.57
CA GLN A 51 -5.11 -10.71 -2.16
C GLN A 51 -3.99 -9.89 -2.82
N GLU A 52 -2.84 -10.49 -3.11
CA GLU A 52 -1.69 -9.79 -3.68
C GLU A 52 -1.99 -9.25 -5.09
N GLU A 53 -2.45 -10.13 -5.99
CA GLU A 53 -2.72 -9.75 -7.38
C GLU A 53 -3.92 -8.80 -7.49
N ARG A 54 -4.94 -9.01 -6.65
CA ARG A 54 -6.10 -8.11 -6.61
C ARG A 54 -5.73 -6.74 -6.03
N MET A 55 -4.93 -6.68 -4.96
CA MET A 55 -4.45 -5.42 -4.40
C MET A 55 -3.55 -4.69 -5.39
N ARG A 56 -2.66 -5.41 -6.07
CA ARG A 56 -1.81 -4.86 -7.13
C ARG A 56 -2.64 -4.25 -8.25
N SER A 57 -3.64 -4.98 -8.74
CA SER A 57 -4.55 -4.51 -9.79
C SER A 57 -5.36 -3.29 -9.36
N HIS A 58 -5.87 -3.31 -8.12
CA HIS A 58 -6.62 -2.19 -7.55
C HIS A 58 -5.76 -0.92 -7.44
N LEU A 59 -4.58 -1.04 -6.83
CA LEU A 59 -3.65 0.10 -6.69
C LEU A 59 -3.15 0.60 -8.05
N ALA A 60 -2.89 -0.30 -9.01
CA ALA A 60 -2.50 0.09 -10.36
C ALA A 60 -3.60 0.88 -11.08
N GLY A 61 -4.86 0.49 -10.90
CA GLY A 61 -6.02 1.25 -11.40
C GLY A 61 -6.10 2.65 -10.79
N LEU A 62 -5.92 2.76 -9.47
CA LEU A 62 -5.92 4.05 -8.77
C LEU A 62 -4.76 4.95 -9.23
N VAL A 63 -3.55 4.40 -9.40
CA VAL A 63 -2.39 5.15 -9.91
C VAL A 63 -2.64 5.67 -11.32
N ARG A 64 -3.19 4.85 -12.21
CA ARG A 64 -3.54 5.26 -13.58
C ARG A 64 -4.60 6.36 -13.61
N SER A 65 -5.58 6.30 -12.70
CA SER A 65 -6.63 7.32 -12.60
C SER A 65 -6.11 8.63 -12.00
N ARG A 66 -5.19 8.55 -11.03
CA ARG A 66 -4.66 9.71 -10.31
C ARG A 66 -3.60 10.47 -11.10
N TYR A 67 -2.76 9.77 -11.86
CA TYR A 67 -1.63 10.37 -12.57
C TYR A 67 -1.81 10.27 -14.09
N GLY A 68 -1.85 11.41 -14.77
CA GLY A 68 -1.92 11.46 -16.24
C GLY A 68 -0.57 11.27 -16.94
N ASN A 69 0.55 11.30 -16.20
CA ASN A 69 1.88 11.15 -16.79
C ASN A 69 2.26 9.66 -16.90
N PRO A 70 2.43 9.11 -18.12
CA PRO A 70 2.68 7.68 -18.33
C PRO A 70 4.01 7.19 -17.76
N LEU A 71 5.05 8.03 -17.74
CA LEU A 71 6.34 7.67 -17.13
C LEU A 71 6.23 7.54 -15.62
N LEU A 72 5.49 8.45 -14.98
CA LEU A 72 5.26 8.44 -13.55
C LEU A 72 4.38 7.25 -13.15
N VAL A 73 3.32 6.98 -13.92
CA VAL A 73 2.48 5.78 -13.75
C VAL A 73 3.30 4.51 -13.88
N TRP A 74 4.15 4.41 -14.91
CA TRP A 74 5.02 3.25 -15.11
C TRP A 74 5.97 3.06 -13.92
N PHE A 75 6.60 4.13 -13.44
CA PHE A 75 7.49 4.08 -12.29
C PHE A 75 6.75 3.66 -11.01
N LEU A 76 5.59 4.25 -10.74
CA LEU A 76 4.79 3.90 -9.57
C LEU A 76 4.32 2.44 -9.61
N ILE A 77 3.85 1.94 -10.75
CA ILE A 77 3.36 0.57 -10.90
C ILE A 77 4.48 -0.47 -10.83
N ASN A 78 5.62 -0.20 -11.45
CA ASN A 78 6.69 -1.20 -11.58
C ASN A 78 7.70 -1.16 -10.43
N VAL A 79 7.90 0.00 -9.79
CA VAL A 79 8.91 0.15 -8.74
C VAL A 79 8.27 0.31 -7.36
N VAL A 80 7.34 1.23 -7.20
CA VAL A 80 6.79 1.59 -5.87
C VAL A 80 5.73 0.59 -5.41
N LEU A 81 4.81 0.21 -6.30
CA LEU A 81 3.71 -0.71 -6.05
C LEU A 81 4.16 -2.06 -5.46
N PRO A 82 5.13 -2.80 -6.03
CA PRO A 82 5.52 -4.10 -5.48
C PRO A 82 6.14 -3.98 -4.09
N ILE A 83 6.84 -2.87 -3.80
CA ILE A 83 7.38 -2.59 -2.47
C ILE A 83 6.23 -2.37 -1.48
N VAL A 84 5.26 -1.54 -1.83
CA VAL A 84 4.09 -1.24 -0.98
C VAL A 84 3.27 -2.51 -0.75
N VAL A 85 2.97 -3.27 -1.80
CA VAL A 85 2.18 -4.50 -1.73
C VAL A 85 2.83 -5.51 -0.78
N LYS A 86 4.14 -5.79 -0.95
CA LYS A 86 4.88 -6.66 -0.04
C LYS A 86 4.83 -6.16 1.40
N LEU A 87 5.03 -4.86 1.62
CA LEU A 87 5.07 -4.29 2.97
C LEU A 87 3.71 -4.42 3.68
N VAL A 88 2.62 -4.11 2.97
CA VAL A 88 1.25 -4.19 3.47
C VAL A 88 0.86 -5.65 3.78
N ILE A 89 1.19 -6.59 2.89
CA ILE A 89 0.91 -8.03 3.08
C ILE A 89 1.74 -8.61 4.23
N GLU A 90 3.05 -8.34 4.25
CA GLU A 90 3.96 -8.79 5.29
C GLU A 90 3.49 -8.35 6.68
N TRP A 91 3.04 -7.10 6.78
CA TRP A 91 2.47 -6.58 8.02
C TRP A 91 1.12 -7.21 8.36
N TRP A 92 0.25 -7.43 7.38
CA TRP A 92 -1.04 -8.09 7.59
C TRP A 92 -0.88 -9.53 8.11
N PHE A 93 0.03 -10.31 7.52
CA PHE A 93 0.32 -11.67 7.99
C PHE A 93 1.02 -11.70 9.35
N ARG A 94 1.84 -10.71 9.70
CA ARG A 94 2.41 -10.60 11.06
C ARG A 94 1.33 -10.39 12.11
N ARG A 95 0.25 -9.66 11.81
CA ARG A 95 -0.89 -9.52 12.72
C ARG A 95 -1.65 -10.82 12.94
N GLY A 96 -1.75 -11.68 11.93
CA GLY A 96 -2.43 -12.99 12.08
C GLY A 96 -1.66 -14.03 12.90
N ARG A 97 -0.38 -13.77 13.23
CA ARG A 97 0.46 -14.65 14.09
C ARG A 97 0.67 -14.11 15.51
N ALA A 98 0.03 -12.99 15.87
CA ALA A 98 0.13 -12.36 17.18
C ALA A 98 -1.13 -12.63 18.01
#